data_AF-A0A418KTI1-F1
#
_entry.id   AF-A0A418KTI1-F1
#
_cell.length_a   1.000
_cell.length_b   1.000
_cell.length_c   1.000
_cell.angle_alpha   90.00
_cell.angle_beta   90.00
_cell.angle_gamma   90.00
#
_symmetry.space_group_name_H-M   'P 1'
#
loop_
_entity.id
_entity.type
_entity.pdbx_description
1 polymer ?
#
loop_
_entity_poly.entity_id
_entity_poly.type
_entity_poly.pdbx_seq_one_letter_code
_entity_poly.pdbx_strand_id
1 'polypeptide(L)' 'MVAAEMVANVHSVAVSVGDQVGAGATLLILESMKMEIPVLCEDGGLVSEVKVGPGDVVQEGDVLVVIS' A
#
# COMPACT_ATOMS: atom_id res chain seq x y z
N MET A 1 -2.34 -6.72 -7.76
CA MET A 1 -1.05 -6.41 -7.09
C MET A 1 -0.88 -4.91 -7.12
N VAL A 2 -0.51 -4.30 -6.00
CA VAL A 2 -0.31 -2.85 -5.90
C VAL A 2 1.17 -2.58 -5.65
N ALA A 3 1.75 -1.71 -6.47
CA ALA A 3 3.15 -1.32 -6.42
C ALA A 3 3.30 0.18 -6.14
N ALA A 4 4.44 0.59 -5.61
CA ALA A 4 4.75 2.00 -5.42
C ALA A 4 5.01 2.70 -6.75
N GLU A 5 4.45 3.89 -6.93
CA GLU A 5 4.66 4.72 -8.14
C GLU A 5 5.81 5.71 -7.99
N MET A 6 6.42 5.77 -6.80
CA MET A 6 7.51 6.69 -6.49
C MET A 6 8.33 6.20 -5.30
N VAL A 7 9.49 6.82 -5.09
CA VAL A 7 10.27 6.63 -3.86
C VAL A 7 9.60 7.36 -2.70
N ALA A 8 9.27 6.62 -1.64
CA ALA A 8 8.62 7.15 -0.46
C ALA A 8 8.89 6.29 0.79
N ASN A 9 8.54 6.79 1.96
CA ASN A 9 8.53 6.01 3.21
C ASN A 9 7.13 5.50 3.49
N VAL A 10 6.99 4.33 4.09
CA VAL A 10 5.70 3.81 4.54
C VAL A 10 5.35 4.48 5.87
N HIS A 11 4.35 5.34 5.87
CA HIS A 11 3.89 6.01 7.08
C HIS A 11 3.07 5.05 7.95
N SER A 12 2.07 4.41 7.36
CA SER A 12 1.18 3.49 8.07
C SER A 12 0.55 2.50 7.10
N VAL A 13 0.34 1.26 7.55
CA VAL A 13 -0.41 0.26 6.80
C VAL A 13 -1.82 0.17 7.39
N ALA A 14 -2.85 0.32 6.53
CA ALA A 14 -4.25 0.35 6.93
C ALA A 14 -4.97 -1.01 6.79
N VAL A 15 -4.30 -2.01 6.21
CA VAL A 15 -4.86 -3.34 5.93
C VAL A 15 -3.97 -4.45 6.46
N SER A 16 -4.58 -5.60 6.73
CA SER A 16 -3.91 -6.84 7.13
C SER A 16 -4.17 -7.96 6.13
N VAL A 17 -3.30 -8.97 6.14
CA VAL A 17 -3.51 -10.20 5.36
C VAL A 17 -4.83 -10.85 5.81
N GLY A 18 -5.68 -11.17 4.83
CA GLY A 18 -7.03 -11.69 5.05
C GLY A 18 -8.14 -10.64 5.04
N ASP A 19 -7.80 -9.35 4.98
CA ASP A 19 -8.82 -8.30 4.88
C ASP A 19 -9.46 -8.26 3.49
N GLN A 20 -10.77 -8.01 3.46
CA GLN A 20 -11.50 -7.79 2.22
C GLN A 20 -11.61 -6.29 1.95
N VAL A 21 -11.04 -5.84 0.83
CA VAL A 21 -10.96 -4.43 0.44
C VAL A 21 -11.79 -4.19 -0.83
N GLY A 22 -12.41 -3.02 -0.93
CA GLY A 22 -13.13 -2.60 -2.13
C GLY A 22 -12.29 -1.72 -3.06
N ALA A 23 -12.78 -1.50 -4.28
CA ALA A 23 -12.28 -0.45 -5.14
C ALA A 23 -12.30 0.91 -4.42
N GLY A 24 -11.21 1.65 -4.52
CA GLY A 24 -10.97 2.92 -3.83
C GLY A 24 -10.59 2.79 -2.35
N ALA A 25 -10.50 1.59 -1.78
CA ALA A 25 -10.09 1.41 -0.39
C ALA A 25 -8.61 1.78 -0.19
N THR A 26 -8.31 2.47 0.92
CA THR A 26 -6.92 2.80 1.29
C THR A 26 -6.21 1.58 1.88
N LEU A 27 -5.10 1.21 1.28
CA LEU A 27 -4.28 0.06 1.68
C LEU A 27 -3.18 0.48 2.66
N LEU A 28 -2.47 1.55 2.34
CA LEU A 28 -1.43 2.14 3.17
C LEU A 28 -1.28 3.63 2.84
N ILE A 29 -0.54 4.34 3.68
CA ILE A 29 -0.15 5.73 3.47
C ILE A 29 1.37 5.77 3.30
N LEU A 30 1.81 6.37 2.20
CA LEU A 30 3.19 6.70 1.96
C LEU A 30 3.47 8.15 2.39
N GLU A 31 4.69 8.44 2.81
CA GLU A 31 5.17 9.78 3.13
C GLU A 31 6.34 10.13 2.22
N SER A 32 6.20 11.22 1.47
CA SER A 32 7.27 11.80 0.65
C SER A 32 7.25 13.32 0.76
N MET A 33 8.41 13.93 1.03
CA MET A 33 8.56 15.39 1.15
C MET A 33 7.54 16.06 2.11
N LYS A 34 7.24 15.41 3.25
CA LYS A 34 6.20 15.85 4.23
C LYS A 34 4.76 15.84 3.71
N MET A 35 4.50 15.16 2.59
CA MET A 35 3.16 14.90 2.07
C MET A 35 2.80 13.43 2.27
N GLU A 36 1.57 13.20 2.71
CA GLU A 36 0.96 11.89 2.86
C GLU A 36 0.25 11.51 1.57
N ILE A 37 0.53 10.32 1.06
CA ILE A 37 0.07 9.83 -0.24
C ILE A 37 -0.66 8.51 0.02
N PRO A 38 -2.00 8.51 0.01
CA PRO A 38 -2.77 7.29 0.22
C PRO A 38 -2.64 6.38 -1.00
N VAL A 39 -2.27 5.12 -0.77
CA VAL A 39 -2.26 4.08 -1.79
C VAL A 39 -3.63 3.41 -1.80
N LEU A 40 -4.32 3.51 -2.92
CA LEU A 40 -5.68 3.01 -3.08
C LEU A 40 -5.69 1.68 -3.83
N CYS A 41 -6.69 0.84 -3.56
CA CYS A 41 -6.97 -0.35 -4.34
C CYS A 41 -7.82 0.00 -5.57
N GLU A 42 -7.44 -0.43 -6.77
CA GLU A 42 -8.20 -0.12 -7.99
C GLU A 42 -9.48 -0.95 -8.11
N ASP A 43 -9.38 -2.28 -7.99
CA ASP A 43 -10.50 -3.20 -8.25
C ASP A 43 -11.16 -3.75 -6.98
N GLY A 44 -10.45 -3.75 -5.84
CA GLY A 44 -10.84 -4.50 -4.65
C GLY A 44 -10.49 -5.99 -4.72
N GLY A 45 -10.62 -6.69 -3.59
CA GLY A 45 -10.32 -8.11 -3.47
C GLY A 45 -9.94 -8.52 -2.06
N LEU A 46 -9.33 -9.69 -1.90
CA LEU A 46 -8.79 -10.17 -0.64
C LEU A 46 -7.29 -9.86 -0.55
N VAL A 47 -6.86 -9.22 0.54
CA VAL A 47 -5.45 -8.96 0.82
C VAL A 47 -4.75 -10.30 1.08
N SER A 48 -3.99 -10.77 0.10
CA SER A 48 -3.23 -12.02 0.17
C SER A 48 -1.89 -11.83 0.88
N GLU A 49 -1.19 -10.73 0.62
CA GLU A 49 0.12 -10.43 1.22
C GLU A 49 0.29 -8.93 1.43
N VAL A 50 0.95 -8.56 2.53
CA VAL A 50 1.46 -7.22 2.78
C VAL A 50 2.98 -7.33 2.89
N LYS A 51 3.71 -6.67 1.99
CA LYS A 51 5.17 -6.82 1.87
C LYS A 51 5.97 -5.71 2.54
N VAL A 52 5.29 -4.72 3.09
CA VAL A 52 5.89 -3.53 3.68
C VAL A 52 5.28 -3.23 5.04
N GLY A 53 6.03 -2.56 5.91
CA GLY A 53 5.61 -2.11 7.22
C GLY A 53 5.90 -0.62 7.45
N PRO A 54 5.29 -0.01 8.49
CA PRO A 54 5.60 1.36 8.87
C PRO A 54 7.09 1.59 9.12
N GLY A 55 7.64 2.63 8.50
CA GLY A 55 9.06 2.99 8.55
C GLY A 55 9.91 2.44 7.40
N ASP A 56 9.37 1.55 6.57
CA ASP A 56 10.09 1.02 5.41
C ASP A 56 10.24 2.08 4.32
N VAL A 57 11.35 2.01 3.57
CA VAL A 57 11.58 2.83 2.37
C VAL A 57 11.25 1.99 1.14
N VAL A 58 10.37 2.49 0.28
CA VAL A 58 9.97 1.84 -0.96
C VAL A 58 10.48 2.61 -2.17
N GLN A 59 10.77 1.89 -3.25
CA GLN A 59 11.15 2.45 -4.54
C GLN A 59 10.02 2.32 -5.55
N GLU A 60 10.10 3.09 -6.63
CA GLU A 60 9.20 2.93 -7.77
C GLU A 60 9.24 1.47 -8.29
N GLY A 61 8.07 0.86 -8.40
CA GLY A 61 7.89 -0.53 -8.82
C GLY A 61 7.93 -1.56 -7.68
N ASP A 62 8.28 -1.18 -6.45
CA ASP A 62 8.27 -2.11 -5.32
C ASP A 62 6.84 -2.57 -5.00
N VAL A 63 6.67 -3.88 -4.81
CA VAL A 63 5.37 -4.47 -4.50
C VAL A 63 5.02 -4.19 -3.04
N LEU A 64 3.89 -3.51 -2.83
CA LEU A 64 3.43 -3.13 -1.50
C LEU A 64 2.46 -4.17 -0.93
N VAL A 65 1.43 -4.49 -1.71
CA VAL A 65 0.32 -5.37 -1.31
C VAL A 65 -0.08 -6.26 -2.48
N VAL A 66 -0.31 -7.55 -2.20
CA VAL A 66 -0.89 -8.49 -3.17
C VAL A 66 -2.35 -8.69 -2.82
N ILE A 67 -3.22 -8.50 -3.82
CA ILE A 67 -4.67 -8.63 -3.71
C ILE A 67 -5.10 -9.64 -4.78
N SER A 68 -5.98 -10.55 -4.37
CA SER A 68 -6.56 -11.64 -5.18
C SER A 68 -8.05 -11.47 -5.39
#